data_AF-X0ZSX4-F1
#
_entry.id   AF-X0ZSX4-F1
#
_cell.length_a   1.000
_cell.length_b   1.000
_cell.length_c   1.000
_cell.angle_alpha   90.00
_cell.angle_beta   90.00
_cell.angle_gamma   90.00
#
_symmetry.space_group_name_H-M   'P 1'
#
loop_
_entity.id
_entity.type
_entity.pdbx_description
1 polymer ?
#
loop_
_entity_poly.entity_id
_entity_poly.type
_entity_poly.pdbx_seq_one_letter_code
_entity_poly.pdbx_strand_id
1 'polypeptide(L)'
;MKNGGTVVGNDDHVYGIPFAATCIVKFDPTNPDITSTVGEELERVFVRGAVFYFTNGLLAAEVRFKCGNGVLGCDGYIYAANGAGQVLQIDAARNNYTWLGDQIDSDEEVGWDGPIIARGSLGWGDPIVGADKCIYWPPHNANRVLKFDPETQQLPSLVG
;
A
#
# COMPACT_ATOMS: atom_id res chain seq x y z
N MET A 1 -10.48 4.56 -10.44
CA MET A 1 -9.73 3.29 -10.61
C MET A 1 -9.54 2.66 -9.22
N LYS A 2 -9.57 1.33 -9.06
CA LYS A 2 -9.44 0.69 -7.73
C LYS A 2 -7.98 0.56 -7.26
N ASN A 3 -7.03 0.61 -8.18
CA ASN A 3 -5.59 0.50 -7.92
C ASN A 3 -4.94 1.88 -8.04
N GLY A 4 -3.96 2.15 -7.17
CA GLY A 4 -3.18 3.40 -7.11
C GLY A 4 -2.04 3.44 -8.13
N GLY A 5 -1.57 2.28 -8.59
CA GLY A 5 -0.56 2.17 -9.63
C GLY A 5 -0.19 0.72 -9.95
N THR A 6 0.84 0.51 -10.76
CA THR A 6 1.33 -0.83 -11.13
C THR A 6 2.85 -0.88 -11.14
N VAL A 7 3.42 -2.00 -10.70
CA VAL A 7 4.87 -2.22 -10.60
C VAL A 7 5.21 -3.60 -11.16
N VAL A 8 6.33 -3.72 -11.87
CA VAL A 8 6.87 -5.03 -12.25
C VAL A 8 7.72 -5.55 -11.09
N GLY A 9 7.42 -6.75 -10.61
CA GLY A 9 8.18 -7.43 -9.56
C GLY A 9 9.49 -8.02 -10.08
N ASN A 10 10.32 -8.52 -9.17
CA ASN A 10 11.55 -9.22 -9.53
C ASN A 10 11.32 -10.61 -10.15
N ASP A 11 10.07 -11.07 -10.17
CA ASP A 11 9.62 -12.32 -10.76
C ASP A 11 8.95 -12.10 -12.14
N ASP A 12 9.17 -10.93 -12.75
CA ASP A 12 8.61 -10.48 -14.03
C ASP A 12 7.07 -10.38 -14.10
N HIS A 13 6.38 -10.51 -12.96
CA HIS A 13 4.93 -10.30 -12.89
C HIS A 13 4.59 -8.83 -12.66
N VAL A 14 3.39 -8.43 -13.06
CA VAL A 14 2.84 -7.10 -12.83
C VAL A 14 1.97 -7.10 -11.58
N TYR A 15 2.25 -6.19 -10.66
CA TYR A 15 1.53 -6.04 -9.40
C TYR A 15 0.68 -4.78 -9.43
N GLY A 16 -0.62 -4.93 -9.19
CA GLY A 16 -1.56 -3.83 -8.99
C GLY A 16 -1.53 -3.35 -7.55
N ILE A 17 -1.05 -2.13 -7.34
CA ILE A 17 -0.91 -1.54 -6.00
C ILE A 17 -2.28 -1.04 -5.51
N PRO A 18 -2.78 -1.53 -4.36
CA PRO A 18 -4.15 -1.27 -3.93
C PRO A 18 -4.34 0.14 -3.36
N PHE A 19 -5.28 0.91 -3.92
CA PHE A 19 -5.77 2.14 -3.30
C PHE A 19 -7.11 1.90 -2.60
N ALA A 20 -8.14 1.62 -3.40
CA ALA A 20 -9.49 1.27 -2.93
C ALA A 20 -9.78 -0.24 -3.04
N ALA A 21 -8.81 -1.03 -3.51
CA ALA A 21 -8.89 -2.49 -3.54
C ALA A 21 -8.64 -3.09 -2.16
N THR A 22 -9.22 -4.27 -1.94
CA THR A 22 -9.05 -5.09 -0.72
C THR A 22 -7.92 -6.11 -0.84
N CYS A 23 -7.25 -6.17 -1.99
CA CYS A 23 -6.15 -7.09 -2.26
C CYS A 23 -5.17 -6.46 -3.27
N ILE A 24 -3.93 -6.96 -3.25
CA ILE A 24 -2.92 -6.68 -4.26
C ILE A 24 -3.13 -7.67 -5.40
N VAL A 25 -3.28 -7.18 -6.63
CA VAL A 25 -3.43 -8.03 -7.81
C VAL A 25 -2.04 -8.43 -8.33
N LYS A 26 -1.85 -9.70 -8.69
CA LYS A 26 -0.67 -10.20 -9.39
C LYS A 26 -1.08 -10.73 -10.76
N PHE A 27 -0.40 -10.29 -11.80
CA PHE A 27 -0.67 -10.64 -13.18
C PHE A 27 0.59 -11.17 -13.86
N ASP A 28 0.50 -12.38 -14.45
CA ASP A 28 1.56 -12.97 -15.26
C ASP A 28 1.37 -12.52 -16.73
N PRO A 29 2.21 -11.62 -17.28
CA PRO A 29 2.05 -11.17 -18.65
C PRO A 29 2.32 -12.28 -19.69
N THR A 30 2.97 -13.39 -19.30
CA THR A 30 3.23 -14.53 -20.18
C THR A 30 2.07 -15.53 -20.22
N ASN A 31 1.14 -15.43 -19.26
CA ASN A 31 -0.07 -16.24 -19.18
C ASN A 31 -1.29 -15.37 -18.85
N PRO A 32 -1.81 -14.62 -19.85
CA PRO A 32 -2.78 -13.55 -19.63
C PRO A 32 -4.16 -14.02 -19.16
N ASP A 33 -4.44 -15.32 -19.24
CA ASP A 33 -5.72 -15.90 -18.81
C ASP A 33 -5.81 -16.11 -17.29
N ILE A 34 -4.71 -15.90 -16.56
CA ILE A 34 -4.63 -16.15 -15.12
C ILE A 34 -4.25 -14.86 -14.39
N THR A 35 -5.11 -14.44 -13.46
CA THR A 35 -4.83 -13.37 -12.50
C THR A 35 -4.95 -13.93 -11.09
N SER A 36 -4.00 -13.59 -10.23
CA SER A 36 -3.98 -14.01 -8.82
C SER A 36 -3.87 -12.81 -7.88
N THR A 37 -3.82 -13.06 -6.57
CA THR A 37 -3.70 -12.03 -5.54
C THR A 37 -2.56 -12.34 -4.58
N VAL A 38 -1.99 -11.29 -3.98
CA VAL A 38 -0.95 -11.41 -2.95
C VAL A 38 -1.57 -11.28 -1.57
N GLY A 39 -1.14 -12.13 -0.64
CA GLY A 39 -1.67 -12.23 0.72
C GLY A 39 -2.88 -13.15 0.85
N GLU A 40 -3.39 -13.28 2.07
CA GLU A 40 -4.54 -14.12 2.38
C GLU A 40 -5.85 -13.51 1.84
N GLU A 41 -6.73 -14.38 1.34
CA GLU A 41 -8.08 -13.97 0.97
C GLU A 41 -8.88 -13.68 2.25
N LEU A 42 -9.34 -12.45 2.41
CA LEU A 42 -10.06 -12.03 3.61
C LEU A 42 -11.42 -12.70 3.70
N GLU A 43 -11.72 -13.32 4.84
CA GLU A 43 -13.05 -13.88 5.11
C GLU A 43 -14.11 -12.76 5.13
N ARG A 44 -15.18 -12.98 4.36
CA ARG A 44 -16.33 -12.07 4.26
C ARG A 44 -17.43 -12.51 5.19
N VAL A 45 -17.89 -11.61 6.05
CA VAL A 45 -19.03 -11.82 6.94
C VAL A 45 -20.17 -10.89 6.56
N PHE A 46 -21.37 -11.45 6.44
CA PHE A 46 -22.58 -10.66 6.19
C PHE A 46 -23.35 -10.43 7.49
N VAL A 47 -23.47 -9.17 7.93
CA VAL A 47 -24.22 -8.81 9.14
C VAL A 47 -25.20 -7.69 8.81
N ARG A 48 -26.50 -7.92 9.03
CA ARG A 48 -27.58 -6.92 8.89
C ARG A 48 -27.58 -6.15 7.56
N GLY A 49 -27.30 -6.83 6.45
CA GLY A 49 -27.31 -6.19 5.12
C GLY A 49 -25.95 -5.63 4.68
N ALA A 50 -24.92 -5.69 5.53
CA ALA A 50 -23.59 -5.17 5.24
C ALA A 50 -22.54 -6.29 5.20
N VAL A 51 -21.54 -6.13 4.33
CA VAL A 51 -20.36 -7.01 4.24
C VAL A 51 -19.26 -6.42 5.12
N PHE A 52 -18.67 -7.27 5.95
CA PHE A 52 -17.49 -6.98 6.74
C PHE A 52 -16.39 -7.99 6.40
N TYR A 53 -15.15 -7.63 6.72
CA TYR A 53 -13.97 -8.45 6.51
C TYR A 53 -13.29 -8.73 7.84
N PHE A 54 -12.80 -9.95 8.05
CA PHE A 54 -11.89 -10.23 9.15
C PHE A 54 -10.47 -9.89 8.75
N THR A 55 -9.85 -8.95 9.45
CA THR A 55 -8.43 -8.62 9.30
C THR A 55 -7.78 -8.57 10.67
N ASN A 56 -6.68 -9.30 10.87
CA ASN A 56 -5.94 -9.27 12.13
C ASN A 56 -6.83 -9.49 13.38
N GLY A 57 -7.83 -10.37 13.27
CA GLY A 57 -8.78 -10.69 14.35
C GLY A 57 -9.90 -9.66 14.59
N LEU A 58 -10.01 -8.60 13.78
CA LEU A 58 -11.04 -7.57 13.88
C LEU A 58 -11.98 -7.58 12.67
N LEU A 59 -13.24 -7.25 12.90
CA LEU A 59 -14.27 -7.11 11.86
C LEU A 59 -14.25 -5.67 11.31
N ALA A 60 -13.83 -5.48 10.07
CA ALA A 60 -13.75 -4.18 9.41
C ALA A 60 -14.78 -4.04 8.30
N ALA A 61 -15.53 -2.95 8.28
CA ALA A 61 -16.48 -2.65 7.19
C ALA A 61 -15.77 -2.27 5.89
N GLU A 62 -14.56 -1.72 5.99
CA GLU A 62 -13.71 -1.39 4.84
C GLU A 62 -12.24 -1.71 5.14
N VAL A 63 -11.63 -2.52 4.29
CA VAL A 63 -10.18 -2.78 4.31
C VAL A 63 -9.61 -2.15 3.04
N ARG A 64 -9.14 -0.91 3.16
CA ARG A 64 -8.51 -0.20 2.04
C ARG A 64 -7.07 0.09 2.42
N PHE A 65 -6.15 -0.33 1.55
CA PHE A 65 -4.72 -0.07 1.73
C PHE A 65 -4.39 1.41 1.58
N LYS A 66 -5.13 2.12 0.70
CA LYS A 66 -4.93 3.55 0.38
C LYS A 66 -3.48 3.85 -0.05
N CYS A 67 -2.82 2.91 -0.71
CA CYS A 67 -1.49 3.11 -1.25
C CYS A 67 -1.55 3.90 -2.56
N GLY A 68 -0.55 4.78 -2.76
CA GLY A 68 -0.27 5.39 -4.05
C GLY A 68 0.31 4.37 -5.05
N ASN A 69 1.18 4.83 -5.93
CA ASN A 69 1.96 3.92 -6.77
C ASN A 69 3.06 3.20 -5.94
N GLY A 70 3.64 2.15 -6.51
CA GLY A 70 4.73 1.39 -5.89
C GLY A 70 6.04 1.49 -6.67
N VAL A 71 7.09 0.88 -6.11
CA VAL A 71 8.41 0.77 -6.73
C VAL A 71 9.09 -0.54 -6.32
N LEU A 72 9.92 -1.09 -7.20
CA LEU A 72 10.78 -2.24 -6.88
C LEU A 72 12.03 -1.74 -6.13
N GLY A 73 12.23 -2.25 -4.92
CA GLY A 73 13.41 -1.98 -4.09
C GLY A 73 14.65 -2.74 -4.55
N CYS A 74 15.82 -2.28 -4.11
CA CYS A 74 17.10 -2.91 -4.44
C CYS A 74 17.32 -4.28 -3.78
N ASP A 75 16.50 -4.60 -2.78
CA ASP A 75 16.44 -5.87 -2.05
C ASP A 75 15.43 -6.86 -2.67
N GLY A 76 14.74 -6.47 -3.75
CA GLY A 76 13.82 -7.32 -4.50
C GLY A 76 12.37 -7.30 -4.02
N TYR A 77 12.04 -6.53 -2.98
CA TYR A 77 10.65 -6.34 -2.56
C TYR A 77 9.99 -5.19 -3.31
N ILE A 78 8.66 -5.20 -3.44
CA ILE A 78 7.90 -4.05 -3.95
C ILE A 78 7.42 -3.22 -2.76
N TYR A 79 7.58 -1.91 -2.87
CA TYR A 79 7.22 -0.96 -1.83
C TYR A 79 6.19 0.05 -2.32
N ALA A 80 5.22 0.38 -1.47
CA ALA A 80 4.30 1.49 -1.66
C ALA A 80 4.04 2.19 -0.33
N ALA A 81 3.58 3.44 -0.34
CA ALA A 81 3.19 4.16 0.87
C ALA A 81 1.70 4.48 0.86
N ASN A 82 1.06 4.40 2.02
CA ASN A 82 -0.30 4.89 2.21
C ASN A 82 -0.31 6.35 2.67
N GLY A 83 -1.50 6.97 2.66
CA GLY A 83 -1.67 8.35 3.12
C GLY A 83 -1.34 8.60 4.60
N ALA A 84 -1.14 7.55 5.41
CA ALA A 84 -0.76 7.61 6.82
C ALA A 84 0.75 7.55 7.06
N GLY A 85 1.56 7.36 6.01
CA GLY A 85 3.02 7.30 6.08
C GLY A 85 3.55 5.90 6.39
N GLN A 86 2.67 4.89 6.37
CA GLN A 86 3.07 3.50 6.50
C GLN A 86 3.54 2.98 5.14
N VAL A 87 4.56 2.13 5.15
CA VAL A 87 5.11 1.50 3.96
C VAL A 87 4.60 0.08 3.86
N LEU A 88 3.92 -0.23 2.76
CA LEU A 88 3.56 -1.58 2.35
C LEU A 88 4.77 -2.23 1.67
N GLN A 89 5.27 -3.31 2.25
CA GLN A 89 6.28 -4.20 1.66
C GLN A 89 5.59 -5.44 1.10
N ILE A 90 5.86 -5.77 -0.16
CA ILE A 90 5.28 -6.93 -0.84
C ILE A 90 6.41 -7.91 -1.19
N ASP A 91 6.32 -9.13 -0.67
CA ASP A 91 7.22 -10.24 -0.99
C ASP A 91 6.63 -11.05 -2.15
N ALA A 92 7.15 -10.81 -3.35
CA ALA A 92 6.75 -11.50 -4.55
C ALA A 92 7.01 -13.02 -4.47
N ALA A 93 8.10 -13.43 -3.82
CA ALA A 93 8.52 -14.82 -3.73
C ALA A 93 7.66 -15.64 -2.74
N ARG A 94 7.23 -15.01 -1.64
CA ARG A 94 6.34 -15.64 -0.64
C ARG A 94 4.86 -15.38 -0.88
N ASN A 95 4.53 -14.58 -1.90
CA ASN A 95 3.18 -14.15 -2.21
C ASN A 95 2.44 -13.56 -0.99
N ASN A 96 3.14 -12.75 -0.20
CA ASN A 96 2.57 -12.07 0.97
C ASN A 96 3.01 -10.60 1.03
N TYR A 97 2.52 -9.88 2.05
CA TYR A 97 2.90 -8.50 2.29
C TYR A 97 3.00 -8.24 3.79
N THR A 98 3.66 -7.14 4.15
CA THR A 98 3.79 -6.66 5.54
C THR A 98 3.72 -5.14 5.55
N TRP A 99 3.18 -4.57 6.64
CA TRP A 99 3.21 -3.13 6.87
C TRP A 99 4.39 -2.74 7.75
N LEU A 100 5.10 -1.71 7.34
CA LEU A 100 6.25 -1.13 8.04
C LEU A 100 5.90 0.28 8.51
N GLY A 101 6.19 0.56 9.78
CA GLY A 101 5.91 1.85 10.41
C GLY A 101 4.52 1.94 11.03
N ASP A 102 4.46 2.75 12.08
CA ASP A 102 3.21 3.22 12.66
C ASP A 102 2.62 4.33 11.78
N GLN A 103 1.38 4.74 12.06
CA GLN A 103 0.80 5.92 11.42
C GLN A 103 1.58 7.17 11.83
N ILE A 104 2.23 7.81 10.85
CA ILE A 104 3.08 9.00 11.05
C ILE A 104 2.30 10.29 10.76
N ASP A 105 1.30 10.22 9.87
CA ASP A 105 0.43 11.35 9.55
C ASP A 105 -1.04 10.99 9.81
N SER A 106 -1.65 11.76 10.70
CA SER A 106 -3.03 11.59 11.15
C SER A 106 -3.81 12.87 10.89
N ASP A 107 -3.90 13.28 9.63
CA ASP A 107 -4.98 14.15 9.20
C ASP A 107 -6.30 13.35 9.17
N GLU A 108 -6.72 12.88 10.36
CA GLU A 108 -8.10 12.53 10.65
C GLU A 108 -8.91 13.82 10.76
N GLU A 109 -9.20 14.45 9.63
CA GLU A 109 -10.24 15.47 9.60
C GLU A 109 -11.61 14.74 9.70
N VAL A 110 -12.14 14.66 10.92
CA VAL A 110 -13.52 14.20 11.19
C VAL A 110 -14.50 15.19 10.56
N GLY A 111 -14.98 14.89 9.36
CA GLY A 111 -16.13 15.57 8.77
C GLY A 111 -17.42 15.33 9.56
N TRP A 112 -18.35 16.28 9.51
CA TRP A 112 -19.59 16.31 10.31
C TRP A 112 -20.53 15.09 10.14
N ASP A 113 -20.34 14.25 9.11
CA ASP A 113 -21.27 13.16 8.73
C ASP A 113 -20.69 11.72 8.88
N GLY A 114 -19.74 11.52 9.80
CA GLY A 114 -19.05 10.23 10.00
C GLY A 114 -17.63 10.25 9.42
N PRO A 115 -16.90 9.12 9.29
CA PRO A 115 -15.56 9.11 8.72
C PRO A 115 -15.61 9.47 7.23
N ILE A 116 -15.71 10.77 6.96
CA ILE A 116 -15.66 11.38 5.65
C ILE A 116 -14.23 11.22 5.16
N ILE A 117 -14.03 10.20 4.31
CA ILE A 117 -13.12 10.19 3.16
C ILE A 117 -12.26 11.47 3.06
N ALA A 118 -11.07 11.40 3.66
CA ALA A 118 -10.08 12.47 3.66
C ALA A 118 -9.96 13.09 2.27
N ARG A 119 -10.37 14.37 2.16
CA ARG A 119 -9.86 15.26 1.14
C ARG A 119 -8.33 15.26 1.34
N GLY A 120 -7.58 14.65 0.43
CA GLY A 120 -6.11 14.63 0.52
C GLY A 120 -5.45 13.26 0.73
N SER A 121 -6.17 12.15 0.52
CA SER A 121 -5.76 10.73 0.68
C SER A 121 -4.47 10.23 0.01
N LEU A 122 -3.64 11.11 -0.55
CA LEU A 122 -2.26 10.84 -0.94
C LEU A 122 -1.38 11.81 -0.13
N GLY A 123 -1.00 11.42 1.09
CA GLY A 123 -0.03 12.20 1.88
C GLY A 123 1.24 12.41 1.05
N TRP A 124 1.68 11.35 0.38
CA TRP A 124 2.81 11.38 -0.54
C TRP A 124 2.42 10.96 -1.97
N GLY A 125 3.20 11.43 -2.94
CA GLY A 125 3.11 11.10 -4.36
C GLY A 125 3.86 9.82 -4.71
N ASP A 126 4.14 9.63 -5.99
CA ASP A 126 4.73 8.38 -6.50
C ASP A 126 6.19 8.18 -6.01
N PRO A 127 6.55 6.96 -5.60
CA PRO A 127 7.89 6.65 -5.11
C PRO A 127 8.96 6.78 -6.19
N ILE A 128 10.17 7.14 -5.74
CA ILE A 128 11.39 7.13 -6.54
C ILE A 128 12.56 6.54 -5.74
N VAL A 129 13.43 5.77 -6.39
CA VAL A 129 14.68 5.28 -5.79
C VAL A 129 15.77 6.34 -5.96
N GLY A 130 16.37 6.77 -4.85
CA GLY A 130 17.49 7.69 -4.82
C GLY A 130 18.83 7.03 -5.18
N ALA A 131 19.86 7.85 -5.41
CA ALA A 131 21.21 7.36 -5.65
C ALA A 131 21.82 6.60 -4.44
N ASP A 132 21.31 6.86 -3.24
CA ASP A 132 21.63 6.13 -2.01
C ASP A 132 20.81 4.84 -1.85
N LYS A 133 20.09 4.41 -2.91
CA LYS A 133 19.19 3.25 -2.96
C LYS A 133 17.99 3.30 -2.02
N CYS A 134 17.82 4.39 -1.27
CA CYS A 134 16.65 4.61 -0.46
C CYS A 134 15.46 4.95 -1.36
N ILE A 135 14.26 4.63 -0.87
CA ILE A 135 13.01 4.98 -1.52
C ILE A 135 12.48 6.26 -0.90
N TYR A 136 12.07 7.18 -1.77
CA TYR A 136 11.52 8.46 -1.39
C TYR A 136 10.13 8.60 -1.99
N TRP A 137 9.16 8.98 -1.16
CA TRP A 137 7.87 9.46 -1.65
C TRP A 137 7.82 10.98 -1.45
N PRO A 138 7.85 11.78 -2.53
CA PRO A 138 7.71 13.23 -2.45
C PRO A 138 6.37 13.63 -1.83
N PRO A 139 6.27 14.74 -1.08
CA PRO A 139 4.99 15.20 -0.56
C PRO A 139 4.01 15.51 -1.71
N HIS A 140 2.77 15.05 -1.57
CA HIS A 140 1.66 15.51 -2.42
C HIS A 140 0.74 16.43 -1.60
N ASN A 141 0.32 15.99 -0.41
CA ASN A 141 -0.35 16.83 0.59
C ASN A 141 0.41 16.90 1.92
N ALA A 142 1.40 16.02 2.14
CA ALA A 142 2.27 16.06 3.31
C ALA A 142 3.24 17.25 3.25
N ASN A 143 3.86 17.57 4.39
CA ASN A 143 4.82 18.67 4.49
C ASN A 143 6.29 18.24 4.36
N ARG A 144 6.56 16.93 4.34
CA ARG A 144 7.92 16.36 4.29
C ARG A 144 7.97 15.12 3.41
N VAL A 145 9.15 14.78 2.93
CA VAL A 145 9.39 13.57 2.12
C VAL A 145 9.40 12.36 3.05
N LEU A 146 8.70 11.29 2.67
CA LEU A 146 8.83 9.99 3.34
C LEU A 146 10.04 9.27 2.77
N LYS A 147 10.95 8.82 3.64
CA LYS A 147 12.15 8.05 3.29
C LYS A 147 12.08 6.67 3.92
N PHE A 148 12.39 5.65 3.13
CA PHE A 148 12.61 4.28 3.58
C PHE A 148 13.91 3.74 3.00
N ASP A 149 14.66 2.98 3.80
CA ASP A 149 15.91 2.34 3.37
C ASP A 149 15.71 0.80 3.31
N PRO A 150 15.60 0.23 2.11
CA PRO A 150 15.43 -1.21 1.95
C PRO A 150 16.64 -2.03 2.42
N GLU A 151 17.86 -1.49 2.47
CA GLU A 151 19.02 -2.25 2.92
C GLU A 151 19.00 -2.43 4.45
N THR A 152 18.55 -1.42 5.19
CA THR A 152 18.52 -1.47 6.66
C THR A 152 17.19 -1.93 7.25
N GLN A 153 16.10 -1.90 6.47
CA GLN A 153 14.73 -2.24 6.91
C GLN A 153 14.30 -1.50 8.20
N GLN A 154 14.90 -0.34 8.46
CA GLN A 154 14.48 0.53 9.56
C GLN A 154 13.11 1.14 9.27
N LEU A 155 12.40 1.54 10.32
CA LEU A 155 11.10 2.19 10.16
C LEU A 155 11.21 3.43 9.25
N PRO A 156 10.18 3.68 8.42
CA PRO A 156 10.19 4.86 7.55
C PRO A 156 10.26 6.15 8.37
N SER A 157 10.92 7.17 7.82
CA SER A 157 11.15 8.44 8.50
C SER A 157 10.86 9.62 7.58
N LEU A 158 10.63 10.79 8.16
CA LEU A 158 10.38 12.02 7.40
C LEU A 158 11.65 12.85 7.28
N VAL A 159 11.96 13.31 6.06
CA VAL A 159 13.13 14.11 5.73
C VAL A 159 12.75 15.36 4.94
N GLY A 160 13.62 16.38 5.01
CA GLY A 160 13.33 17.73 4.50
C GLY A 160 12.33 18.45 5.36
#